data_AF-A0A1A8FVG1-F1
#
_entry.id   AF-A0A1A8FVG1-F1
#
_cell.length_a   1.000
_cell.length_b   1.000
_cell.length_c   1.000
_cell.angle_alpha   90.00
_cell.angle_beta   90.00
_cell.angle_gamma   90.00
#
_symmetry.space_group_name_H-M   'P 1'
#
loop_
_entity.id
_entity.type
_entity.pdbx_description
1 polymer ?
#
loop_
_entity_poly.entity_id
_entity_poly.type
_entity_poly.pdbx_seq_one_letter_code
_entity_poly.pdbx_strand_id
1 'polypeptide(L)'
;LAAPTPVLIESWLRKQMYSVNQTKTNSLSVKQLKSLLPMLNYKAPCTRMLKDKLQEIGVKKDRLDFEQFHKFYNLIMFEQNEILDEFKNEACSFILGSTDKPDASVVLLHDFQRFLIYDQKETWANDLNQVRELMTIFIDDTMRKTNDPEFTVSEFLSFLFSKENSVWDEKFSEIINLDTHNPLSHYWINSSHNTYLTGDQMFSESSTEAYTRCLRLGCRCVELDCWEGPGEPIIYHGWSRTTKIKFEDVVKAINEHAFVTS
;
A
#
# COMPACT_ATOMS: atom_id res chain seq x y z
N LEU A 1 5.12 0.72 -17.09
CA LEU A 1 6.08 0.88 -15.97
C LEU A 1 5.41 1.74 -14.92
N ALA A 2 5.13 1.18 -13.75
CA ALA A 2 4.65 1.95 -12.61
C ALA A 2 5.74 2.95 -12.17
N ALA A 3 5.35 4.11 -11.66
CA ALA A 3 6.32 5.06 -11.10
C ALA A 3 6.94 4.45 -9.82
N PRO A 4 8.25 4.65 -9.58
CA PRO A 4 8.91 4.19 -8.36
C PRO A 4 8.28 4.74 -7.09
N THR A 5 8.38 4.01 -5.98
CA THR A 5 7.80 4.42 -4.69
C THR A 5 8.20 5.83 -4.23
N PRO A 6 9.47 6.27 -4.31
CA PRO A 6 9.85 7.64 -3.93
C PRO A 6 9.04 8.71 -4.67
N VAL A 7 8.86 8.54 -5.99
CA VAL A 7 8.09 9.47 -6.83
C VAL A 7 6.61 9.47 -6.45
N LEU A 8 6.06 8.30 -6.11
CA LEU A 8 4.68 8.18 -5.64
C LEU A 8 4.47 8.89 -4.29
N ILE A 9 5.40 8.72 -3.35
CA ILE A 9 5.39 9.40 -2.05
C ILE A 9 5.50 10.91 -2.24
N GLU A 10 6.45 11.38 -3.06
CA GLU A 10 6.63 12.79 -3.35
C GLU A 10 5.35 13.41 -3.95
N SER A 11 4.78 12.77 -4.97
CA SER A 11 3.53 13.20 -5.61
C SER A 11 2.37 13.24 -4.62
N TRP A 12 2.26 12.24 -3.75
CA TRP A 12 1.23 12.21 -2.71
C TRP A 12 1.43 13.34 -1.70
N LEU A 13 2.65 13.58 -1.21
CA LEU A 13 2.97 14.67 -0.29
C LEU A 13 2.69 16.04 -0.92
N ARG A 14 3.01 16.24 -2.20
CA ARG A 14 2.66 17.46 -2.95
C ARG A 14 1.14 17.66 -2.98
N LYS A 15 0.39 16.60 -3.27
CA LYS A 15 -1.09 16.64 -3.26
C LYS A 15 -1.64 17.02 -1.88
N GLN A 16 -1.07 16.49 -0.80
CA GLN A 16 -1.45 16.86 0.57
C GLN A 16 -1.10 18.32 0.87
N MET A 17 0.09 18.76 0.51
CA MET A 17 0.50 20.15 0.68
C MET A 17 -0.44 21.10 -0.06
N TYR A 18 -0.86 20.79 -1.29
CA TYR A 18 -1.76 21.62 -2.06
C TYR A 18 -3.20 21.63 -1.53
N SER A 19 -3.69 20.54 -0.93
CA SER A 19 -5.08 20.44 -0.46
C SER A 19 -5.41 21.45 0.64
N VAL A 20 -4.43 21.81 1.46
CA VAL A 20 -4.58 22.78 2.57
C VAL A 20 -4.07 24.18 2.25
N ASN A 21 -3.44 24.36 1.08
CA ASN A 21 -2.73 25.57 0.71
C ASN A 21 -3.57 26.48 -0.19
N GLN A 22 -4.61 27.03 0.41
CA GLN A 22 -5.59 27.92 -0.23
C GLN A 22 -4.96 29.19 -0.83
N THR A 23 -3.77 29.58 -0.37
CA THR A 23 -3.06 30.80 -0.78
C THR A 23 -2.14 30.64 -1.99
N LYS A 24 -2.03 29.43 -2.57
CA LYS A 24 -1.08 29.11 -3.67
C LYS A 24 0.37 29.50 -3.40
N THR A 25 0.73 29.70 -2.13
CA THR A 25 2.11 29.98 -1.73
C THR A 25 2.85 28.65 -1.71
N ASN A 26 4.07 28.50 -2.25
CA ASN A 26 4.83 27.23 -2.16
C ASN A 26 5.34 26.88 -0.73
N SER A 27 4.58 27.24 0.32
CA SER A 27 4.88 26.94 1.72
C SER A 27 3.62 26.71 2.57
N LEU A 28 3.74 25.85 3.58
CA LEU A 28 2.74 25.56 4.61
C LEU A 28 3.00 26.36 5.88
N SER A 29 1.95 26.91 6.48
CA SER A 29 2.00 27.40 7.87
C SER A 29 1.88 26.25 8.87
N VAL A 30 2.33 26.45 10.12
CA VAL A 30 2.13 25.47 11.21
C VAL A 30 0.66 25.10 11.43
N LYS A 31 -0.27 26.04 11.21
CA LYS A 31 -1.72 25.78 11.30
C LYS A 31 -2.18 24.79 10.23
N GLN A 32 -1.72 24.96 8.98
CA GLN A 32 -2.02 24.05 7.87
C GLN A 32 -1.34 22.69 8.06
N LEU A 33 -0.11 22.67 8.57
CA LEU A 33 0.56 21.42 8.92
C LEU A 33 -0.25 20.62 9.95
N LYS A 34 -0.75 21.28 11.01
CA LYS A 34 -1.59 20.64 12.03
C LYS A 34 -2.87 20.03 11.46
N SER A 35 -3.48 20.62 10.43
CA SER A 35 -4.64 20.02 9.76
C SER A 35 -4.29 18.81 8.88
N LEU A 36 -3.03 18.69 8.43
CA LEU A 36 -2.56 17.52 7.68
C LEU A 36 -2.20 16.33 8.56
N LEU A 37 -1.77 16.55 9.82
CA LEU A 37 -1.29 15.46 10.69
C LEU A 37 -2.26 14.27 10.79
N PRO A 38 -3.59 14.45 10.94
CA PRO A 38 -4.53 13.31 10.94
C PRO A 38 -4.55 12.54 9.62
N MET A 39 -4.35 13.20 8.49
CA MET A 39 -4.26 12.55 7.17
C MET A 39 -2.96 11.78 6.98
N LEU A 40 -1.90 12.17 7.70
CA LEU A 40 -0.63 11.46 7.78
C LEU A 40 -0.67 10.33 8.85
N ASN A 41 -1.83 10.05 9.45
CA ASN A 41 -2.00 9.15 10.59
C ASN A 41 -1.09 9.49 11.79
N TYR A 42 -0.68 10.76 11.93
CA TYR A 42 0.20 11.20 12.99
C TYR A 42 -0.57 11.98 14.06
N LYS A 43 -0.47 11.51 15.31
CA LYS A 43 -1.00 12.21 16.47
C LYS A 43 0.15 12.81 17.28
N ALA A 44 0.36 14.12 17.14
CA ALA A 44 1.39 14.83 17.89
C ALA A 44 1.16 14.66 19.42
N PRO A 45 2.13 14.12 20.18
CA PRO A 45 1.96 13.91 21.62
C PRO A 45 1.74 15.22 22.38
N CYS A 46 2.44 16.29 21.97
CA CYS A 46 2.19 17.65 22.42
C CYS A 46 2.70 18.70 21.42
N THR A 47 2.26 19.96 21.60
CA THR A 47 2.70 21.08 20.73
C THR A 47 4.20 21.36 20.85
N ARG A 48 4.82 21.05 21.99
CA ARG A 48 6.26 21.23 22.20
C ARG A 48 7.07 20.30 21.29
N MET A 49 6.79 19.00 21.32
CA MET A 49 7.46 18.02 20.46
C MET A 49 7.30 18.34 18.98
N LEU A 50 6.12 18.82 18.56
CA LEU A 50 5.93 19.28 17.17
C LEU A 50 6.86 20.46 16.84
N LYS A 51 7.04 21.43 17.74
CA LYS A 51 7.96 22.55 17.52
C LYS A 51 9.42 22.12 17.48
N ASP A 52 9.81 21.19 18.35
CA ASP A 52 11.16 20.66 18.41
C ASP A 52 11.54 20.00 17.07
N LYS A 53 10.61 19.25 16.46
CA LYS A 53 10.77 18.66 15.10
C LYS A 53 10.91 19.69 14.01
N LEU A 54 10.09 20.74 14.07
CA LEU A 54 10.16 21.84 13.10
C LEU A 54 11.51 22.55 13.19
N GLN A 55 12.06 22.68 14.40
CA GLN A 55 13.37 23.25 14.61
C GLN A 55 14.49 22.34 14.07
N GLU A 56 14.38 21.02 14.28
CA GLU A 56 15.31 20.01 13.78
C GLU A 56 15.46 20.04 12.26
N ILE A 57 14.35 20.17 11.52
CA ILE A 57 14.35 20.31 10.06
C ILE A 57 14.66 21.75 9.57
N GLY A 58 15.00 22.66 10.47
CA GLY A 58 15.49 24.01 10.14
C GLY A 58 14.40 25.04 9.79
N VAL A 59 13.17 24.92 10.31
CA VAL A 59 12.10 25.91 10.09
C VAL A 59 12.39 27.19 10.87
N LYS A 60 12.58 28.31 10.15
CA LYS A 60 12.98 29.60 10.76
C LYS A 60 11.84 30.62 10.91
N LYS A 61 10.69 30.42 10.26
CA LYS A 61 9.60 31.43 10.16
C LYS A 61 8.18 30.86 10.30
N ASP A 62 8.02 29.74 11.01
CA ASP A 62 6.74 29.01 11.13
C ASP A 62 6.10 28.66 9.76
N ARG A 63 6.93 28.60 8.72
CA ARG A 63 6.55 28.21 7.37
C ARG A 63 7.52 27.15 6.87
N LEU A 64 6.95 26.09 6.30
CA LEU A 64 7.66 24.97 5.72
C LEU A 64 7.52 25.05 4.21
N ASP A 65 8.63 25.03 3.48
CA ASP A 65 8.57 24.69 2.05
C ASP A 65 8.34 23.18 1.86
N PHE A 66 8.30 22.74 0.59
CA PHE A 66 8.08 21.33 0.29
C PHE A 66 9.22 20.43 0.76
N GLU A 67 10.47 20.88 0.65
CA GLU A 67 11.63 20.09 1.06
C GLU A 67 11.62 19.86 2.57
N GLN A 68 11.31 20.89 3.34
CA GLN A 68 11.11 20.81 4.78
C GLN A 68 9.91 19.94 5.15
N PHE A 69 8.80 20.04 4.42
CA PHE A 69 7.64 19.18 4.65
C PHE A 69 7.95 17.70 4.36
N HIS A 70 8.72 17.41 3.32
CA HIS A 70 9.18 16.05 3.01
C HIS A 70 10.10 15.50 4.11
N LYS A 71 11.07 16.30 4.57
CA LYS A 71 11.92 15.95 5.72
C LYS A 71 11.12 15.71 7.00
N PHE A 72 10.11 16.55 7.25
CA PHE A 72 9.19 16.37 8.38
C PHE A 72 8.43 15.04 8.28
N TYR A 73 7.92 14.70 7.10
CA TYR A 73 7.21 13.45 6.87
C TYR A 73 8.10 12.23 7.15
N ASN A 74 9.32 12.21 6.62
CA ASN A 74 10.27 11.13 6.88
C ASN A 74 10.57 11.03 8.38
N LEU A 75 10.79 12.16 9.06
CA LEU A 75 11.01 12.17 10.50
C LEU A 75 9.87 11.49 11.26
N ILE A 76 8.61 11.87 11.01
CA ILE A 76 7.47 11.29 11.75
C ILE A 76 7.17 9.84 11.38
N MET A 77 7.48 9.42 10.15
CA MET A 77 7.28 8.04 9.70
C MET A 77 8.26 7.08 10.37
N PHE A 78 9.51 7.52 10.56
CA PHE A 78 10.58 6.66 11.09
C PHE A 78 10.80 6.82 12.59
N GLU A 79 10.39 7.94 13.20
CA GLU A 79 10.49 8.15 14.65
C GLU A 79 9.47 7.34 15.45
N GLN A 80 8.35 6.92 14.85
CA GLN A 80 7.33 6.15 15.57
C GLN A 80 7.77 4.73 15.98
N ASN A 81 9.03 4.33 15.78
CA ASN A 81 9.36 2.91 15.70
C ASN A 81 10.52 2.43 16.57
N GLU A 82 10.19 1.46 17.44
CA GLU A 82 11.05 0.39 17.95
C GLU A 82 11.86 -0.31 16.84
N ILE A 83 11.39 -0.23 15.58
CA ILE A 83 12.03 -0.78 14.39
C ILE A 83 13.46 -0.24 14.21
N LEU A 84 13.72 1.06 14.40
CA LEU A 84 15.09 1.58 14.31
C LEU A 84 16.02 0.93 15.35
N ASP A 85 15.49 0.63 16.53
CA ASP A 85 16.25 0.01 17.62
C ASP A 85 16.40 -1.51 17.40
N GLU A 86 15.38 -2.20 16.89
CA GLU A 86 15.47 -3.61 16.44
C GLU A 86 16.49 -3.80 15.31
N PHE A 87 16.50 -2.89 14.34
CA PHE A 87 17.45 -2.92 13.22
C PHE A 87 18.89 -2.66 13.66
N LYS A 88 19.10 -1.83 14.68
CA LYS A 88 20.42 -1.59 15.29
C LYS A 88 20.92 -2.80 16.09
N ASN A 89 20.04 -3.60 16.69
CA ASN A 89 20.43 -4.64 17.62
C ASN A 89 20.75 -5.99 16.95
N GLU A 90 19.92 -6.48 16.01
CA GLU A 90 20.07 -7.86 15.50
C GLU A 90 20.06 -7.99 13.97
N ALA A 91 19.20 -7.27 13.24
CA ALA A 91 18.97 -7.56 11.82
C ALA A 91 19.97 -6.90 10.85
N CYS A 92 20.57 -5.76 11.21
CA CYS A 92 21.36 -4.95 10.27
C CYS A 92 22.68 -4.44 10.85
N SER A 93 23.21 -5.08 11.90
CA SER A 93 24.51 -4.72 12.52
C SER A 93 25.65 -4.68 11.50
N PHE A 94 25.61 -5.56 10.48
CA PHE A 94 26.58 -5.56 9.39
C PHE A 94 26.40 -4.43 8.37
N ILE A 95 25.20 -3.86 8.27
CA ILE A 95 24.83 -2.81 7.29
C ILE A 95 25.04 -1.42 7.88
N LEU A 96 24.63 -1.21 9.13
CA LEU A 96 24.64 0.11 9.76
C LEU A 96 25.95 0.42 10.50
N GLY A 97 26.80 -0.60 10.69
CA GLY A 97 28.05 -0.52 11.45
C GLY A 97 27.80 -0.24 12.94
N SER A 98 28.69 -0.74 13.80
CA SER A 98 28.68 -0.45 15.24
C SER A 98 29.22 0.96 15.53
N THR A 99 28.69 2.00 14.88
CA THR A 99 29.15 3.37 15.08
C THR A 99 28.31 4.09 16.13
N ASP A 100 28.96 4.83 17.03
CA ASP A 100 28.32 5.65 18.07
C ASP A 100 27.54 6.85 17.49
N LYS A 101 27.41 6.97 16.17
CA LYS A 101 26.71 8.07 15.47
C LYS A 101 25.75 7.51 14.41
N PRO A 102 24.51 7.17 14.80
CA PRO A 102 23.47 6.64 13.89
C PRO A 102 23.21 7.53 12.67
N ASP A 103 23.39 8.84 12.80
CA ASP A 103 23.13 9.83 11.74
C ASP A 103 24.23 9.87 10.66
N ALA A 104 25.37 9.22 10.90
CA ALA A 104 26.49 9.11 9.97
C ALA A 104 26.62 7.70 9.36
N SER A 105 25.76 6.76 9.77
CA SER A 105 25.71 5.42 9.22
C SER A 105 25.05 5.45 7.84
N VAL A 106 25.76 4.93 6.84
CA VAL A 106 25.29 4.78 5.47
C VAL A 106 25.33 3.31 5.08
N VAL A 107 24.39 2.91 4.24
CA VAL A 107 24.34 1.59 3.63
C VAL A 107 25.03 1.68 2.27
N LEU A 108 26.21 1.08 2.17
CA LEU A 108 26.98 1.07 0.94
C LEU A 108 26.38 0.12 -0.09
N LEU A 109 26.66 0.36 -1.38
CA LEU A 109 26.19 -0.48 -2.49
C LEU A 109 26.42 -1.99 -2.27
N HIS A 110 27.62 -2.38 -1.84
CA HIS A 110 27.96 -3.78 -1.63
C HIS A 110 27.26 -4.38 -0.40
N ASP A 111 27.02 -3.60 0.65
CA ASP A 111 26.29 -4.08 1.82
C ASP A 111 24.80 -4.23 1.51
N PHE A 112 24.23 -3.31 0.72
CA PHE A 112 22.87 -3.45 0.20
C PHE A 112 22.72 -4.67 -0.72
N GLN A 113 23.69 -4.92 -1.61
CA GLN A 113 23.70 -6.13 -2.43
C GLN A 113 23.70 -7.39 -1.56
N ARG A 114 24.54 -7.44 -0.53
CA ARG A 114 24.59 -8.58 0.39
C ARG A 114 23.26 -8.78 1.10
N PHE A 115 22.63 -7.70 1.57
CA PHE A 115 21.30 -7.75 2.17
C PHE A 115 20.26 -8.34 1.20
N LEU A 116 20.23 -7.89 -0.05
CA LEU A 116 19.29 -8.41 -1.05
C LEU A 116 19.51 -9.92 -1.30
N ILE A 117 20.76 -10.36 -1.43
CA ILE A 117 21.08 -11.76 -1.73
C ILE A 117 20.85 -12.68 -0.51
N TYR A 118 21.34 -12.28 0.66
CA TYR A 118 21.41 -13.17 1.82
C TYR A 118 20.20 -13.05 2.73
N ASP A 119 19.57 -11.88 2.84
CA ASP A 119 18.42 -11.66 3.71
C ASP A 119 17.11 -11.69 2.92
N GLN A 120 17.01 -10.91 1.83
CA GLN A 120 15.80 -10.88 0.98
C GLN A 120 15.71 -12.05 -0.01
N LYS A 121 16.81 -12.80 -0.22
CA LYS A 121 16.89 -13.94 -1.15
C LYS A 121 16.66 -13.58 -2.62
N GLU A 122 16.99 -12.34 -2.99
CA GLU A 122 16.81 -11.80 -4.33
C GLU A 122 17.94 -12.25 -5.26
N THR A 123 17.65 -13.17 -6.17
CA THR A 123 18.66 -13.74 -7.09
C THR A 123 19.13 -12.76 -8.17
N TRP A 124 18.30 -11.80 -8.57
CA TRP A 124 18.65 -10.77 -9.55
C TRP A 124 19.75 -9.84 -9.03
N ALA A 125 19.88 -9.69 -7.70
CA ALA A 125 20.87 -8.83 -7.06
C ALA A 125 22.33 -9.33 -7.22
N ASN A 126 22.55 -10.51 -7.79
CA ASN A 126 23.90 -10.93 -8.22
C ASN A 126 24.48 -9.99 -9.29
N ASP A 127 23.64 -9.29 -10.06
CA ASP A 127 24.06 -8.22 -10.94
C ASP A 127 24.17 -6.89 -10.20
N LEU A 128 25.40 -6.47 -9.91
CA LEU A 128 25.69 -5.23 -9.20
C LEU A 128 25.13 -3.99 -9.93
N ASN A 129 24.97 -4.04 -11.25
CA ASN A 129 24.39 -2.92 -12.00
C ASN A 129 22.91 -2.72 -11.72
N GLN A 130 22.16 -3.81 -11.57
CA GLN A 130 20.74 -3.74 -11.20
C GLN A 130 20.57 -3.20 -9.78
N VAL A 131 21.41 -3.62 -8.84
CA VAL A 131 21.40 -3.10 -7.46
C VAL A 131 21.69 -1.60 -7.45
N ARG A 132 22.69 -1.15 -8.21
CA ARG A 132 23.03 0.27 -8.34
C ARG A 132 21.90 1.10 -8.93
N GLU A 133 21.26 0.60 -9.99
CA GLU A 133 20.13 1.27 -10.61
C GLU A 133 18.97 1.43 -9.64
N LEU A 134 18.62 0.37 -8.91
CA LEU A 134 17.62 0.40 -7.85
C LEU A 134 17.95 1.46 -6.79
N MET A 135 19.18 1.46 -6.26
CA MET A 135 19.60 2.46 -5.28
C MET A 135 19.51 3.89 -5.83
N THR A 136 19.93 4.08 -7.07
CA THR A 136 19.90 5.40 -7.73
C THR A 136 18.48 5.93 -7.91
N ILE A 137 17.53 5.04 -8.21
CA ILE A 137 16.09 5.37 -8.29
C ILE A 137 15.57 5.83 -6.92
N PHE A 138 15.99 5.16 -5.85
CA PHE A 138 15.56 5.48 -4.48
C PHE A 138 16.21 6.72 -3.87
N ILE A 139 17.41 7.07 -4.32
CA ILE A 139 18.16 8.22 -3.81
C ILE A 139 17.59 9.57 -4.25
N ASP A 140 16.75 9.62 -5.30
CA ASP A 140 16.04 10.79 -5.86
C ASP A 140 16.77 12.15 -5.76
N ASP A 141 18.10 12.11 -5.84
CA ASP A 141 18.99 13.24 -5.71
C ASP A 141 19.98 13.15 -6.86
N THR A 142 19.76 14.00 -7.87
CA THR A 142 20.60 14.05 -9.05
C THR A 142 22.07 14.34 -8.72
N MET A 143 22.35 14.98 -7.58
CA MET A 143 23.72 15.29 -7.15
C MET A 143 24.43 14.10 -6.50
N ARG A 144 23.68 13.07 -6.07
CA ARG A 144 24.21 11.82 -5.50
C ARG A 144 24.20 10.65 -6.49
N LYS A 145 23.99 10.93 -7.78
CA LYS A 145 24.18 9.92 -8.83
C LYS A 145 25.67 9.65 -9.02
N THR A 146 26.15 8.61 -8.36
CA THR A 146 27.54 8.15 -8.42
C THR A 146 27.59 6.71 -8.92
N ASN A 147 28.79 6.22 -9.25
CA ASN A 147 29.01 4.80 -9.54
C ASN A 147 28.92 3.93 -8.28
N ASP A 148 28.96 4.54 -7.10
CA ASP A 148 28.94 3.87 -5.81
C ASP A 148 27.90 4.59 -4.93
N PRO A 149 26.59 4.37 -5.19
CA PRO A 149 25.53 4.99 -4.41
C PRO A 149 25.51 4.42 -2.99
N GLU A 150 25.03 5.26 -2.08
CA GLU A 150 24.90 4.94 -0.66
C GLU A 150 23.52 5.39 -0.18
N PHE A 151 22.83 4.54 0.57
CA PHE A 151 21.62 4.97 1.26
C PHE A 151 21.97 5.53 2.62
N THR A 152 21.37 6.66 2.98
CA THR A 152 21.17 7.00 4.38
C THR A 152 20.25 5.98 5.05
N VAL A 153 20.29 5.89 6.38
CA VAL A 153 19.37 5.01 7.13
C VAL A 153 17.90 5.27 6.76
N SER A 154 17.52 6.54 6.59
CA SER A 154 16.15 6.90 6.20
C SER A 154 15.77 6.40 4.80
N GLU A 155 16.70 6.39 3.86
CA GLU A 155 16.47 5.88 2.50
C GLU A 155 16.37 4.37 2.48
N PHE A 156 17.22 3.67 3.24
CA PHE A 156 17.12 2.22 3.39
C PHE A 156 15.79 1.81 4.04
N LEU A 157 15.35 2.50 5.11
CA LEU A 157 14.02 2.26 5.69
C LEU A 157 12.91 2.57 4.69
N SER A 158 13.04 3.63 3.89
CA SER A 158 12.07 3.94 2.83
C SER A 158 11.99 2.81 1.80
N PHE A 159 13.12 2.19 1.44
CA PHE A 159 13.16 1.01 0.59
C PHE A 159 12.44 -0.19 1.23
N LEU A 160 12.67 -0.48 2.51
CA LEU A 160 12.06 -1.65 3.17
C LEU A 160 10.52 -1.62 3.15
N PHE A 161 9.92 -0.44 3.27
CA PHE A 161 8.46 -0.24 3.22
C PHE A 161 7.95 0.10 1.82
N SER A 162 8.81 0.04 0.80
CA SER A 162 8.44 0.34 -0.57
C SER A 162 7.76 -0.84 -1.27
N LYS A 163 7.12 -0.56 -2.40
CA LYS A 163 6.56 -1.60 -3.25
C LYS A 163 7.64 -2.50 -3.86
N GLU A 164 8.82 -1.96 -4.09
CA GLU A 164 9.99 -2.65 -4.63
C GLU A 164 10.56 -3.68 -3.62
N ASN A 165 10.17 -3.58 -2.35
CA ASN A 165 10.43 -4.59 -1.31
C ASN A 165 9.11 -5.22 -0.81
N SER A 166 8.08 -5.29 -1.67
CA SER A 166 6.80 -5.91 -1.36
C SER A 166 6.95 -7.40 -1.09
N VAL A 167 6.28 -7.91 -0.06
CA VAL A 167 6.16 -9.35 0.19
C VAL A 167 5.44 -10.09 -0.95
N TRP A 168 4.61 -9.38 -1.71
CA TRP A 168 3.92 -9.92 -2.88
C TRP A 168 4.81 -9.81 -4.11
N ASP A 169 5.13 -10.97 -4.69
CA ASP A 169 5.89 -11.07 -5.94
C ASP A 169 4.98 -10.72 -7.13
N GLU A 170 5.27 -9.59 -7.78
CA GLU A 170 4.45 -9.04 -8.85
C GLU A 170 4.30 -9.99 -10.04
N LYS A 171 5.21 -10.96 -10.23
CA LYS A 171 5.11 -11.94 -11.33
C LYS A 171 3.83 -12.80 -11.27
N PHE A 172 3.24 -12.94 -10.08
CA PHE A 172 1.97 -13.65 -9.88
C PHE A 172 0.75 -12.74 -10.03
N SER A 173 0.94 -11.44 -10.26
CA SER A 173 -0.14 -10.49 -10.50
C SER A 173 -0.62 -10.51 -11.95
N GLU A 174 0.28 -10.85 -12.88
CA GLU A 174 -0.08 -11.03 -14.28
C GLU A 174 -0.59 -12.46 -14.48
N ILE A 175 -1.63 -12.63 -15.31
CA ILE A 175 -2.19 -13.95 -15.71
C ILE A 175 -1.23 -14.61 -16.70
N ILE A 176 0.02 -14.76 -16.30
CA ILE A 176 1.07 -15.34 -17.12
C ILE A 176 1.31 -16.71 -16.53
N ASN A 177 1.01 -17.73 -17.34
CA ASN A 177 1.29 -19.17 -17.13
C ASN A 177 0.14 -20.07 -16.66
N LEU A 178 -1.10 -19.59 -16.53
CA LEU A 178 -2.23 -20.54 -16.52
C LEU A 178 -2.57 -20.87 -17.97
N ASP A 179 -2.26 -22.08 -18.40
CA ASP A 179 -2.83 -22.61 -19.63
C ASP A 179 -4.35 -22.68 -19.44
N THR A 180 -5.08 -21.74 -20.06
CA THR A 180 -6.54 -21.59 -19.99
C THR A 180 -7.28 -22.57 -20.91
N HIS A 181 -6.58 -23.49 -21.58
CA HIS A 181 -7.18 -24.47 -22.50
C HIS A 181 -7.37 -25.85 -21.88
N ASN A 182 -7.02 -26.03 -20.60
CA ASN A 182 -7.32 -27.27 -19.89
C ASN A 182 -8.82 -27.36 -19.57
N PRO A 183 -9.34 -28.57 -19.30
CA PRO A 183 -10.71 -28.73 -18.82
C PRO A 183 -10.97 -27.95 -17.52
N LEU A 184 -12.20 -27.48 -17.31
CA LEU A 184 -12.59 -26.71 -16.11
C LEU A 184 -12.26 -27.40 -14.78
N SER A 185 -12.27 -28.73 -14.74
CA SER A 185 -11.92 -29.52 -13.55
C SER A 185 -10.46 -29.38 -13.10
N HIS A 186 -9.60 -28.74 -13.88
CA HIS A 186 -8.19 -28.52 -13.54
C HIS A 186 -7.95 -27.20 -12.80
N TYR A 187 -8.98 -26.36 -12.64
CA TYR A 187 -8.86 -25.04 -12.03
C TYR A 187 -9.56 -24.97 -10.69
N TRP A 188 -8.96 -24.18 -9.79
CA TRP A 188 -9.63 -23.72 -8.58
C TRP A 188 -10.53 -22.54 -8.97
N ILE A 189 -11.83 -22.68 -8.75
CA ILE A 189 -12.82 -21.66 -9.11
C ILE A 189 -13.25 -20.95 -7.84
N ASN A 190 -12.99 -19.64 -7.77
CA ASN A 190 -13.50 -18.80 -6.70
C ASN A 190 -15.04 -18.81 -6.73
N SER A 191 -15.65 -19.40 -5.71
CA SER A 191 -17.07 -19.77 -5.68
C SER A 191 -17.73 -19.24 -4.42
N SER A 192 -18.97 -18.76 -4.54
CA SER A 192 -19.78 -18.24 -3.46
C SER A 192 -21.01 -19.11 -3.25
N HIS A 193 -21.25 -19.46 -1.99
CA HIS A 193 -22.42 -20.20 -1.54
C HIS A 193 -23.45 -19.23 -0.94
N ASN A 194 -24.73 -19.46 -1.24
CA ASN A 194 -25.85 -18.60 -0.87
C ASN A 194 -25.53 -17.11 -1.10
N THR A 195 -25.07 -16.79 -2.30
CA THR A 195 -24.47 -15.49 -2.67
C THR A 195 -25.37 -14.29 -2.35
N TYR A 196 -26.69 -14.49 -2.36
CA TYR A 196 -27.66 -13.46 -2.06
C TYR A 196 -27.63 -12.99 -0.59
N LEU A 197 -27.16 -13.81 0.36
CA LEU A 197 -27.17 -13.47 1.80
C LEU A 197 -26.07 -12.48 2.18
N THR A 198 -26.41 -11.48 2.98
CA THR A 198 -25.46 -10.49 3.50
C THR A 198 -24.96 -10.80 4.92
N GLY A 199 -25.54 -11.81 5.58
CA GLY A 199 -25.23 -12.20 6.95
C GLY A 199 -25.52 -13.69 7.22
N ASP A 200 -26.21 -13.97 8.34
CA ASP A 200 -26.53 -15.33 8.77
C ASP A 200 -27.58 -16.04 7.90
N GLN A 201 -27.64 -17.37 8.01
CA GLN A 201 -28.50 -18.22 7.21
C GLN A 201 -30.00 -18.14 7.57
N MET A 202 -30.38 -17.55 8.70
CA MET A 202 -31.75 -17.67 9.23
C MET A 202 -32.55 -16.37 9.16
N PHE A 203 -31.91 -15.23 9.38
CA PHE A 203 -32.59 -13.95 9.60
C PHE A 203 -32.01 -12.79 8.78
N SER A 204 -30.87 -12.98 8.11
CA SER A 204 -30.21 -11.90 7.39
C SER A 204 -30.93 -11.46 6.12
N GLU A 205 -30.45 -10.36 5.55
CA GLU A 205 -31.00 -9.81 4.33
C GLU A 205 -30.45 -10.55 3.09
N SER A 206 -31.33 -10.78 2.12
CA SER A 206 -30.94 -11.09 0.75
C SER A 206 -30.77 -9.79 -0.05
N SER A 207 -29.72 -9.68 -0.86
CA SER A 207 -29.41 -8.47 -1.62
C SER A 207 -28.84 -8.76 -3.01
N THR A 208 -29.25 -7.96 -3.99
CA THR A 208 -28.65 -7.94 -5.34
C THR A 208 -27.23 -7.37 -5.33
N GLU A 209 -26.92 -6.50 -4.35
CA GLU A 209 -25.56 -5.98 -4.16
C GLU A 209 -24.61 -7.14 -3.86
N ALA A 210 -25.04 -8.13 -3.07
CA ALA A 210 -24.17 -9.23 -2.67
C ALA A 210 -23.56 -9.96 -3.89
N TYR A 211 -24.33 -10.12 -4.98
CA TYR A 211 -23.82 -10.58 -6.29
C TYR A 211 -22.84 -9.60 -6.93
N THR A 212 -23.15 -8.30 -6.93
CA THR A 212 -22.27 -7.24 -7.45
C THR A 212 -20.90 -7.27 -6.79
N ARG A 213 -20.86 -7.26 -5.45
CA ARG A 213 -19.63 -7.32 -4.67
C ARG A 213 -18.87 -8.62 -4.91
N CYS A 214 -19.58 -9.75 -4.89
CA CYS A 214 -18.99 -11.07 -5.12
C CYS A 214 -18.29 -11.15 -6.49
N LEU A 215 -18.96 -10.70 -7.56
CA LEU A 215 -18.41 -10.70 -8.91
C LEU A 215 -17.23 -9.73 -9.06
N ARG A 216 -17.31 -8.53 -8.47
CA ARG A 216 -16.22 -7.52 -8.48
C ARG A 216 -14.99 -7.95 -7.67
N LEU A 217 -15.15 -8.88 -6.73
CA LEU A 217 -14.04 -9.52 -6.03
C LEU A 217 -13.46 -10.73 -6.79
N GLY A 218 -13.89 -10.96 -8.05
CA GLY A 218 -13.38 -12.02 -8.91
C GLY A 218 -14.02 -13.39 -8.69
N CYS A 219 -15.15 -13.49 -7.98
CA CYS A 219 -15.88 -14.76 -7.87
C CYS A 219 -16.49 -15.14 -9.22
N ARG A 220 -16.39 -16.42 -9.61
CA ARG A 220 -16.80 -16.95 -10.92
C ARG A 220 -17.92 -18.00 -10.86
N CYS A 221 -18.34 -18.37 -9.66
CA CYS A 221 -19.47 -19.26 -9.43
C CYS A 221 -20.36 -18.68 -8.32
N VAL A 222 -21.63 -18.43 -8.63
CA VAL A 222 -22.61 -17.83 -7.71
C VAL A 222 -23.85 -18.70 -7.62
N GLU A 223 -24.50 -18.68 -6.46
CA GLU A 223 -25.67 -19.51 -6.16
C GLU A 223 -26.96 -18.71 -6.16
N LEU A 224 -28.03 -19.27 -6.73
CA LEU A 224 -29.35 -18.66 -6.85
C LEU A 224 -30.42 -19.65 -6.37
N ASP A 225 -30.87 -19.49 -5.13
CA ASP A 225 -31.96 -20.31 -4.58
C ASP A 225 -33.31 -19.77 -5.05
N CYS A 226 -33.78 -20.30 -6.17
CA CYS A 226 -34.99 -19.83 -6.83
C CYS A 226 -36.25 -20.47 -6.24
N TRP A 227 -37.22 -19.64 -5.88
CA TRP A 227 -38.53 -20.04 -5.36
C TRP A 227 -39.67 -19.37 -6.13
N GLU A 228 -40.84 -19.99 -6.09
CA GLU A 228 -42.06 -19.39 -6.62
C GLU A 228 -42.49 -18.19 -5.75
N GLY A 229 -42.61 -17.02 -6.38
CA GLY A 229 -43.10 -15.80 -5.75
C GLY A 229 -44.46 -15.38 -6.29
N PRO A 230 -45.05 -14.29 -5.77
CA PRO A 230 -46.34 -13.78 -6.23
C PRO A 230 -46.23 -13.19 -7.65
N GLY A 231 -46.42 -14.03 -8.66
CA GLY A 231 -46.41 -13.65 -10.07
C GLY A 231 -45.05 -13.71 -10.76
N GLU A 232 -43.94 -13.62 -10.01
CA GLU A 232 -42.57 -13.70 -10.53
C GLU A 232 -41.66 -14.53 -9.59
N PRO A 233 -40.60 -15.17 -10.10
CA PRO A 233 -39.65 -15.93 -9.28
C PRO A 233 -38.85 -15.01 -8.35
N ILE A 234 -38.59 -15.51 -7.14
CA ILE A 234 -37.84 -14.82 -6.08
C ILE A 234 -36.64 -15.65 -5.65
N ILE A 235 -35.65 -15.00 -5.03
CA ILE A 235 -34.50 -15.64 -4.41
C ILE A 235 -34.50 -15.34 -2.91
N TYR A 236 -34.32 -16.40 -2.10
CA TYR A 236 -34.07 -16.35 -0.65
C TYR A 236 -33.70 -17.74 -0.14
N HIS A 237 -33.27 -17.83 1.12
CA HIS A 237 -33.00 -19.11 1.74
C HIS A 237 -34.30 -19.78 2.19
N GLY A 238 -34.65 -20.90 1.57
CA GLY A 238 -35.90 -21.62 1.82
C GLY A 238 -36.12 -21.95 3.29
N TRP A 239 -37.39 -21.91 3.72
CA TRP A 239 -37.78 -22.26 5.10
C TRP A 239 -37.11 -21.42 6.21
N SER A 240 -36.50 -20.30 5.85
CA SER A 240 -35.90 -19.33 6.77
C SER A 240 -36.73 -18.04 6.88
N ARG A 241 -36.23 -17.06 7.63
CA ARG A 241 -36.77 -15.70 7.73
C ARG A 241 -35.92 -14.66 7.01
N THR A 242 -35.04 -15.10 6.11
CA THR A 242 -34.26 -14.19 5.28
C THR A 242 -35.17 -13.38 4.36
N THR A 243 -34.77 -12.15 4.03
CA THR A 243 -35.55 -11.31 3.12
C THR A 243 -35.52 -11.88 1.70
N LYS A 244 -36.45 -11.45 0.85
CA LYS A 244 -36.63 -11.98 -0.52
C LYS A 244 -36.28 -10.90 -1.53
N ILE A 245 -35.60 -11.29 -2.60
CA ILE A 245 -35.28 -10.43 -3.74
C ILE A 245 -35.85 -11.02 -5.03
N LYS A 246 -36.07 -10.18 -6.03
CA LYS A 246 -36.57 -10.63 -7.34
C LYS A 246 -35.46 -11.32 -8.12
N PHE A 247 -35.79 -12.44 -8.75
CA PHE A 247 -34.86 -13.11 -9.66
C PHE A 247 -34.43 -12.20 -10.81
N GLU A 248 -35.36 -11.42 -11.39
CA GLU A 248 -35.07 -10.50 -12.50
C GLU A 248 -33.98 -9.48 -12.15
N ASP A 249 -34.02 -8.91 -10.94
CA ASP A 249 -33.04 -7.92 -10.51
C ASP A 249 -31.66 -8.55 -10.26
N VAL A 250 -31.63 -9.80 -9.79
CA VAL A 250 -30.38 -10.57 -9.62
C VAL A 250 -29.71 -10.82 -10.96
N VAL A 251 -30.44 -11.31 -11.96
CA VAL A 251 -29.84 -11.59 -13.28
C VAL A 251 -29.38 -10.33 -14.01
N LYS A 252 -30.06 -9.19 -13.80
CA LYS A 252 -29.58 -7.88 -14.29
C LYS A 252 -28.25 -7.49 -13.65
N ALA A 253 -28.14 -7.60 -12.32
CA ALA A 253 -26.90 -7.31 -11.60
C ALA A 253 -25.75 -8.23 -12.05
N ILE A 254 -26.03 -9.52 -12.24
CA ILE A 254 -25.04 -10.47 -12.77
C ILE A 254 -24.61 -10.06 -14.18
N ASN A 255 -25.54 -9.75 -15.08
CA ASN A 255 -25.21 -9.33 -16.45
C ASN A 255 -24.35 -8.06 -16.49
N GLU A 256 -24.60 -7.10 -15.58
CA GLU A 256 -23.82 -5.85 -15.49
C GLU A 256 -22.41 -6.04 -14.90
N HIS A 257 -22.20 -7.07 -14.07
CA HIS A 257 -20.98 -7.19 -13.27
C HIS A 257 -20.16 -8.46 -13.51
N ALA A 258 -20.68 -9.45 -14.22
CA ALA A 258 -20.03 -10.75 -14.40
C ALA A 258 -18.60 -10.61 -14.96
N PHE A 259 -18.38 -9.70 -15.91
CA PHE A 259 -17.12 -9.59 -16.64
C PHE A 259 -16.34 -8.28 -16.41
N VAL A 260 -16.63 -7.56 -15.33
CA VAL A 260 -15.97 -6.26 -15.06
C VAL A 260 -14.52 -6.43 -14.59
N THR A 261 -14.22 -7.50 -13.85
CA THR A 261 -12.92 -7.72 -13.19
C THR A 261 -12.24 -9.03 -13.59
N SER A 262 -12.89 -9.88 -14.38
CA SER A 262 -12.36 -11.14 -14.92
C SER A 262 -13.22 -11.64 -16.07
#